data_AF-A0A9N9PP06-F1
#
_entry.id   AF-A0A9N9PP06-F1
#
_cell.length_a   1.000
_cell.length_b   1.000
_cell.length_c   1.000
_cell.angle_alpha   90.00
_cell.angle_beta   90.00
_cell.angle_gamma   90.00
#
_symmetry.space_group_name_H-M   'P 1'
#
loop_
_entity.id
_entity.type
_entity.pdbx_description
1 polymer ?
#
loop_
_entity_poly.entity_id
_entity_poly.type
_entity_poly.pdbx_seq_one_letter_code
_entity_poly.pdbx_strand_id
1 'polypeptide(L)'
;MSPQYFYERDRRGRERLVKEDFRSRSRTFGSPHRRDDLSDAHERISALERELATCLDRLSRAEARVHEMNGNNQDIRRIHGQIQDLQIERNELLGEIDDLQRDLRKEERKYDELKDKYKMLKRDQSQHDQIADGYKLRYEQKRDEVELLRQSLRERDEEIYYHQERLAAKDRTIQKKDTFIAYLVNFLRNTGYHIVDGRIR
;
A
#
# COMPACT_ATOMS: atom_id res chain seq x y z
N MET A 1 0.52 -28.70 123.59
CA MET A 1 -0.18 -28.81 122.30
C MET A 1 0.86 -28.87 121.20
N SER A 2 0.92 -29.98 120.47
CA SER A 2 1.91 -30.19 119.41
C SER A 2 1.59 -29.30 118.21
N PRO A 3 2.56 -28.57 117.63
CA PRO A 3 2.32 -27.77 116.44
C PRO A 3 1.95 -28.69 115.26
N GLN A 4 0.86 -28.36 114.58
CA GLN A 4 0.37 -29.07 113.41
C GLN A 4 1.03 -28.43 112.16
N TYR A 5 1.69 -29.25 111.35
CA TYR A 5 2.38 -28.82 110.13
C TYR A 5 1.67 -29.39 108.92
N PHE A 6 1.62 -28.61 107.83
CA PHE A 6 1.15 -29.09 106.53
C PHE A 6 2.09 -28.64 105.41
N TYR A 7 2.01 -29.32 104.27
CA TYR A 7 2.82 -29.04 103.09
C TYR A 7 2.06 -28.13 102.12
N GLU A 8 2.69 -27.05 101.68
CA GLU A 8 2.17 -26.12 100.67
C GLU A 8 3.05 -26.17 99.41
N ARG A 9 2.45 -26.24 98.21
CA ARG A 9 3.15 -26.15 96.91
C ARG A 9 3.15 -24.72 96.37
N ASP A 10 4.32 -24.21 96.02
CA ASP A 10 4.49 -22.98 95.22
C ASP A 10 3.90 -23.15 93.81
N ARG A 11 3.54 -22.05 93.14
CA ARG A 11 3.25 -21.95 91.69
C ARG A 11 4.30 -22.60 90.77
N ARG A 12 5.53 -22.82 91.24
CA ARG A 12 6.60 -23.57 90.56
C ARG A 12 6.69 -25.06 90.95
N GLY A 13 5.75 -25.58 91.73
CA GLY A 13 5.61 -27.00 92.07
C GLY A 13 6.50 -27.52 93.21
N ARG A 14 7.21 -26.65 93.95
CA ARG A 14 8.04 -27.07 95.09
C ARG A 14 7.24 -27.06 96.39
N GLU A 15 7.35 -28.14 97.17
CA GLU A 15 6.69 -28.29 98.47
C GLU A 15 7.57 -27.71 99.58
N ARG A 16 6.94 -26.99 100.52
CA ARG A 16 7.57 -26.57 101.77
C ARG A 16 6.65 -26.84 102.96
N LEU A 17 7.26 -27.18 104.09
CA LEU A 17 6.56 -27.43 105.35
C LEU A 17 6.25 -26.08 106.02
N VAL A 18 4.97 -25.78 106.21
CA VAL A 18 4.51 -24.52 106.82
C VAL A 18 3.87 -24.83 108.18
N LYS A 19 4.22 -24.01 109.18
CA LYS A 19 3.68 -24.10 110.54
C LYS A 19 2.42 -23.26 110.64
N GLU A 20 1.31 -23.87 111.06
CA GLU A 20 0.02 -23.19 111.16
C GLU A 20 -0.07 -22.44 112.50
N ASP A 21 0.13 -21.11 112.47
CA ASP A 21 -0.05 -20.26 113.64
C ASP A 21 -1.52 -19.84 113.77
N PHE A 22 -2.27 -20.54 114.63
CA PHE A 22 -3.64 -20.18 114.99
C PHE A 22 -3.68 -18.89 115.82
N ARG A 23 -3.73 -17.73 115.16
CA ARG A 23 -4.18 -16.46 115.76
C ARG A 23 -5.40 -15.94 115.02
N SER A 24 -6.57 -16.23 115.59
CA SER A 24 -7.85 -15.68 115.15
C SER A 24 -8.13 -14.30 115.78
N ARG A 25 -8.52 -13.36 114.91
CA ARG A 25 -9.46 -12.22 115.10
C ARG A 25 -9.01 -11.00 115.93
N SER A 26 -8.89 -9.84 115.29
CA SER A 26 -9.99 -8.84 115.16
C SER A 26 -9.48 -7.40 115.01
N ARG A 27 -9.80 -6.81 113.85
CA ARG A 27 -10.04 -5.40 113.48
C ARG A 27 -9.56 -4.27 114.42
N THR A 28 -8.67 -3.44 113.87
CA THR A 28 -8.82 -1.97 113.83
C THR A 28 -8.17 -1.49 112.53
N PHE A 29 -9.02 -1.39 111.51
CA PHE A 29 -8.69 -0.93 110.17
C PHE A 29 -8.62 0.60 110.18
N GLY A 30 -7.42 1.13 109.99
CA GLY A 30 -7.14 2.54 109.75
C GLY A 30 -5.74 2.66 109.15
N SER A 31 -5.48 1.85 108.12
CA SER A 31 -4.15 1.75 107.49
C SER A 31 -4.03 2.82 106.40
N PRO A 32 -3.00 3.68 106.44
CA PRO A 32 -2.66 4.63 105.37
C PRO A 32 -2.58 3.95 103.99
N HIS A 33 -2.23 2.66 103.95
CA HIS A 33 -1.95 1.92 102.73
C HIS A 33 -3.17 1.62 101.84
N ARG A 34 -4.40 1.60 102.36
CA ARG A 34 -5.60 1.43 101.48
C ARG A 34 -5.83 2.64 100.59
N ARG A 35 -5.44 3.83 101.05
CA ARG A 35 -5.54 5.07 100.27
C ARG A 35 -4.43 5.11 99.22
N ASP A 36 -3.25 4.61 99.57
CA ASP A 36 -2.11 4.45 98.67
C ASP A 36 -2.41 3.41 97.58
N ASP A 37 -2.94 2.22 97.93
CA ASP A 37 -3.36 1.17 96.98
C ASP A 37 -4.44 1.66 96.00
N LEU A 38 -5.39 2.48 96.50
CA LEU A 38 -6.39 3.12 95.65
C LEU A 38 -5.76 4.19 94.76
N SER A 39 -4.81 4.99 95.28
CA SER A 39 -4.08 5.98 94.49
C SER A 39 -3.31 5.31 93.35
N ASP A 40 -2.57 4.25 93.64
CA ASP A 40 -1.81 3.45 92.68
C ASP A 40 -2.72 2.81 91.63
N ALA A 41 -3.90 2.31 92.04
CA ALA A 41 -4.89 1.78 91.11
C ALA A 41 -5.46 2.87 90.19
N HIS A 42 -5.73 4.07 90.70
CA HIS A 42 -6.18 5.20 89.87
C HIS A 42 -5.07 5.64 88.90
N GLU A 43 -3.83 5.73 89.34
CA GLU A 43 -2.69 6.05 88.48
C GLU A 43 -2.51 5.01 87.37
N ARG A 44 -2.68 3.72 87.70
CA ARG A 44 -2.63 2.64 86.71
C ARG A 44 -3.78 2.71 85.71
N ILE A 45 -5.00 3.01 86.16
CA ILE A 45 -6.15 3.22 85.28
C ILE A 45 -5.88 4.40 84.34
N SER A 46 -5.45 5.55 84.86
CA SER A 46 -5.11 6.70 84.03
C SER A 46 -3.95 6.44 83.06
N ALA A 47 -2.98 5.60 83.42
CA ALA A 47 -1.92 5.18 82.51
C ALA A 47 -2.48 4.30 81.38
N LEU A 48 -3.32 3.32 81.71
CA LEU A 48 -3.97 2.45 80.73
C LEU A 48 -4.92 3.22 79.80
N GLU A 49 -5.64 4.22 80.30
CA GLU A 49 -6.49 5.10 79.49
C GLU A 49 -5.68 5.91 78.47
N ARG A 50 -4.51 6.42 78.87
CA ARG A 50 -3.58 7.09 77.94
C ARG A 50 -3.05 6.12 76.90
N GLU A 51 -2.65 4.91 77.30
CA GLU A 51 -2.21 3.87 76.36
C GLU A 51 -3.32 3.51 75.37
N LEU A 52 -4.56 3.31 75.85
CA LEU A 52 -5.71 3.02 75.02
C LEU A 52 -6.01 4.16 74.04
N ALA A 53 -5.94 5.41 74.48
CA ALA A 53 -6.07 6.57 73.59
C ALA A 53 -5.00 6.58 72.49
N THR A 54 -3.73 6.31 72.84
CA THR A 54 -2.66 6.23 71.83
C THR A 54 -2.83 5.06 70.86
N CYS A 55 -3.36 3.92 71.33
CA CYS A 55 -3.66 2.77 70.49
C CYS A 55 -4.82 3.06 69.53
N LEU A 56 -5.87 3.74 69.98
CA LEU A 56 -6.99 4.17 69.13
C LEU A 56 -6.53 5.16 68.06
N ASP A 57 -5.69 6.14 68.41
CA ASP A 57 -5.10 7.07 67.44
C ASP A 57 -4.25 6.35 66.39
N ARG A 58 -3.46 5.36 66.80
CA ARG A 58 -2.65 4.54 65.88
C ARG A 58 -3.53 3.70 64.97
N LEU A 59 -4.61 3.11 65.50
CA LEU A 59 -5.57 2.33 64.74
C LEU A 59 -6.27 3.20 63.69
N SER A 60 -6.80 4.36 64.07
CA SER A 60 -7.44 5.29 63.14
C SER A 60 -6.50 5.73 62.01
N ARG A 61 -5.23 6.04 62.32
CA ARG A 61 -4.22 6.35 61.29
C ARG A 61 -3.86 5.16 60.41
N ALA A 62 -3.94 3.93 60.92
CA ALA A 62 -3.72 2.72 60.13
C ALA A 62 -4.90 2.45 59.20
N GLU A 63 -6.13 2.61 59.68
CA GLU A 63 -7.35 2.49 58.88
C GLU A 63 -7.39 3.50 57.74
N ALA A 64 -7.04 4.77 58.01
CA ALA A 64 -6.93 5.80 56.98
C ALA A 64 -5.91 5.42 55.89
N ARG A 65 -4.75 4.89 56.29
CA ARG A 65 -3.72 4.40 55.35
C ARG A 65 -4.20 3.20 54.53
N VAL A 66 -4.92 2.26 55.13
CA VAL A 66 -5.51 1.13 54.40
C VAL A 66 -6.53 1.61 53.38
N HIS A 67 -7.37 2.59 53.75
CA HIS A 67 -8.33 3.17 52.84
C HIS A 67 -7.64 3.85 51.64
N GLU A 68 -6.60 4.64 51.88
CA GLU A 68 -5.78 5.27 50.84
C GLU A 68 -5.11 4.24 49.92
N MET A 69 -4.49 3.20 50.49
CA MET A 69 -3.89 2.11 49.70
C MET A 69 -4.93 1.38 48.84
N ASN A 70 -6.14 1.19 49.35
CA ASN A 70 -7.22 0.58 48.57
C ASN A 70 -7.65 1.47 47.39
N GLY A 71 -7.72 2.79 47.58
CA GLY A 71 -7.94 3.75 46.50
C GLY A 71 -6.85 3.67 45.43
N ASN A 72 -5.58 3.72 45.85
CA ASN A 72 -4.44 3.60 44.94
C ASN A 72 -4.45 2.27 44.17
N ASN A 73 -4.82 1.17 44.82
CA ASN A 73 -4.95 -0.14 44.16
C ASN A 73 -6.06 -0.16 43.11
N GLN A 74 -7.16 0.55 43.32
CA GLN A 74 -8.22 0.69 42.31
C GLN A 74 -7.74 1.51 41.11
N ASP A 75 -7.02 2.61 41.35
CA ASP A 75 -6.44 3.43 40.28
C ASP A 75 -5.42 2.65 39.45
N ILE A 76 -4.55 1.85 40.09
CA ILE A 76 -3.60 0.98 39.40
C ILE A 76 -4.32 -0.02 38.49
N ARG A 77 -5.41 -0.65 38.99
CA ARG A 77 -6.21 -1.59 38.17
C ARG A 77 -6.85 -0.90 36.98
N ARG A 78 -7.37 0.32 37.16
CA ARG A 78 -7.94 1.12 36.06
C ARG A 78 -6.88 1.43 34.99
N ILE A 79 -5.72 1.93 35.42
CA ILE A 79 -4.61 2.24 34.51
C ILE A 79 -4.15 0.98 33.78
N HIS A 80 -4.08 -0.16 34.47
CA HIS A 80 -3.73 -1.43 33.85
C HIS A 80 -4.71 -1.83 32.74
N GLY A 81 -6.02 -1.66 32.97
CA GLY A 81 -7.04 -1.86 31.94
C GLY A 81 -6.83 -0.95 30.73
N GLN A 82 -6.61 0.35 30.96
CA GLN A 82 -6.32 1.31 29.88
C GLN A 82 -5.09 0.94 29.07
N ILE A 83 -4.03 0.43 29.72
CA ILE A 83 -2.83 -0.05 29.03
C ILE A 83 -3.15 -1.26 28.15
N GLN A 84 -3.98 -2.19 28.62
CA GLN A 84 -4.39 -3.35 27.83
C GLN A 84 -5.21 -2.93 26.61
N ASP A 85 -6.15 -2.00 26.77
CA ASP A 85 -6.96 -1.48 25.67
C ASP A 85 -6.07 -0.80 24.60
N LEU A 86 -5.14 0.05 25.04
CA LEU A 86 -4.18 0.70 24.14
C LEU A 86 -3.25 -0.30 23.45
N GLN A 87 -2.90 -1.41 24.10
CA GLN A 87 -2.11 -2.47 23.48
C GLN A 87 -2.89 -3.21 22.38
N ILE A 88 -4.19 -3.43 22.58
CA ILE A 88 -5.07 -4.02 21.58
C ILE A 88 -5.17 -3.08 20.37
N GLU A 89 -5.52 -1.82 20.59
CA GLU A 89 -5.61 -0.79 19.53
C GLU A 89 -4.29 -0.67 18.75
N ARG A 90 -3.16 -0.65 19.46
CA ARG A 90 -1.83 -0.60 18.83
C ARG A 90 -1.55 -1.81 17.96
N ASN A 91 -2.01 -3.00 18.33
CA ASN A 91 -1.83 -4.20 17.51
C ASN A 91 -2.76 -4.22 16.29
N GLU A 92 -3.99 -3.72 16.42
CA GLU A 92 -4.92 -3.55 15.31
C GLU A 92 -4.36 -2.58 14.26
N LEU A 93 -3.88 -1.41 14.71
CA LEU A 93 -3.25 -0.42 13.83
C LEU A 93 -2.00 -0.97 13.13
N LEU A 94 -1.18 -1.79 13.81
CA LEU A 94 -0.04 -2.45 13.16
C LEU A 94 -0.49 -3.43 12.08
N GLY A 95 -1.58 -4.18 12.30
CA GLY A 95 -2.17 -5.05 11.28
C GLY A 95 -2.65 -4.27 10.06
N GLU A 96 -3.34 -3.15 10.29
CA GLU A 96 -3.82 -2.28 9.21
C GLU A 96 -2.66 -1.69 8.39
N ILE A 97 -1.58 -1.26 9.06
CA ILE A 97 -0.36 -0.79 8.39
C ILE A 97 0.24 -1.88 7.50
N ASP A 98 0.32 -3.12 7.99
CA ASP A 98 0.87 -4.25 7.22
C ASP A 98 0.02 -4.55 5.98
N ASP A 99 -1.30 -4.49 6.09
CA ASP A 99 -2.21 -4.70 4.96
C ASP A 99 -2.12 -3.55 3.93
N LEU A 100 -2.09 -2.30 4.39
CA LEU A 100 -1.86 -1.14 3.52
C LEU A 100 -0.52 -1.21 2.78
N GLN A 101 0.54 -1.69 3.44
CA GLN A 101 1.84 -1.90 2.79
C GLN A 101 1.79 -3.00 1.71
N ARG A 102 1.01 -4.06 1.92
CA ARG A 102 0.81 -5.11 0.90
C ARG A 102 0.06 -4.56 -0.30
N ASP A 103 -0.99 -3.79 -0.06
CA ASP A 103 -1.79 -3.17 -1.12
C ASP A 103 -0.97 -2.15 -1.91
N LEU A 104 -0.15 -1.33 -1.24
CA LEU A 104 0.76 -0.41 -1.90
C LEU A 104 1.71 -1.15 -2.86
N ARG A 105 2.36 -2.23 -2.41
CA ARG A 105 3.25 -3.04 -3.26
C ARG A 105 2.53 -3.66 -4.45
N LYS A 106 1.25 -4.01 -4.28
CA LYS A 106 0.42 -4.56 -5.37
C LYS A 106 0.10 -3.50 -6.41
N GLU A 107 -0.25 -2.29 -5.98
CA GLU A 107 -0.49 -1.16 -6.90
C GLU A 107 0.79 -0.69 -7.60
N GLU A 108 1.94 -0.67 -6.92
CA GLU A 108 3.23 -0.37 -7.54
C GLU A 108 3.55 -1.34 -8.69
N ARG A 109 3.32 -2.65 -8.50
CA ARG A 109 3.50 -3.65 -9.57
C ARG A 109 2.56 -3.41 -10.75
N LYS A 110 1.29 -3.12 -10.50
CA LYS A 110 0.32 -2.80 -11.57
C LYS A 110 0.74 -1.55 -12.33
N TYR A 111 1.25 -0.54 -11.63
CA TYR A 111 1.76 0.68 -12.25
C TYR A 111 2.94 0.39 -13.18
N ASP A 112 3.91 -0.42 -12.73
CA ASP A 112 5.05 -0.82 -13.55
C ASP A 112 4.62 -1.62 -14.78
N GLU A 113 3.71 -2.58 -14.63
CA GLU A 113 3.13 -3.31 -15.76
C GLU A 113 2.44 -2.38 -16.77
N LEU A 114 1.67 -1.41 -16.29
CA LEU A 114 0.97 -0.45 -17.15
C LEU A 114 1.95 0.49 -17.85
N LYS A 115 2.99 0.92 -17.16
CA LYS A 115 4.08 1.75 -17.69
C LYS A 115 4.81 1.03 -18.82
N ASP A 116 5.08 -0.26 -18.67
CA ASP A 116 5.73 -1.04 -19.72
C ASP A 116 4.81 -1.28 -20.92
N LYS A 117 3.53 -1.59 -20.69
CA LYS A 117 2.52 -1.65 -21.77
C LYS A 117 2.44 -0.34 -22.55
N TYR A 118 2.44 0.79 -21.85
CA TYR A 118 2.42 2.11 -22.49
C TYR A 118 3.66 2.35 -23.36
N LYS A 119 4.86 1.97 -22.90
CA LYS A 119 6.09 2.07 -23.71
C LYS A 119 6.00 1.20 -24.96
N MET A 120 5.48 -0.03 -24.85
CA MET A 120 5.30 -0.91 -26.01
C MET A 120 4.33 -0.30 -27.02
N LEU A 121 3.17 0.16 -26.56
CA LEU A 121 2.17 0.80 -27.42
C LEU A 121 2.74 2.03 -28.14
N LYS A 122 3.50 2.88 -27.42
CA LYS A 122 4.14 4.06 -28.01
C LYS A 122 5.18 3.69 -29.08
N ARG A 123 5.93 2.61 -28.85
CA ARG A 123 6.90 2.08 -29.83
C ARG A 123 6.18 1.55 -31.07
N ASP A 124 5.12 0.77 -30.89
CA ASP A 124 4.33 0.20 -31.99
C ASP A 124 3.68 1.31 -32.83
N GLN A 125 3.15 2.34 -32.17
CA GLN A 125 2.62 3.53 -32.84
C GLN A 125 3.70 4.22 -33.68
N SER A 126 4.90 4.43 -33.11
CA SER A 126 6.01 5.05 -33.85
C SER A 126 6.44 4.23 -35.06
N GLN A 127 6.42 2.90 -34.97
CA GLN A 127 6.70 2.02 -36.10
C GLN A 127 5.59 2.08 -37.16
N HIS A 128 4.33 2.11 -36.73
CA HIS A 128 3.19 2.25 -37.62
C HIS A 128 3.25 3.57 -38.39
N ASP A 129 3.59 4.68 -37.72
CA ASP A 129 3.74 5.99 -38.36
C ASP A 129 4.86 5.98 -39.41
N GLN A 130 6.02 5.38 -39.10
CA GLN A 130 7.12 5.21 -40.07
C GLN A 130 6.71 4.38 -41.29
N ILE A 131 5.95 3.31 -41.08
CA ILE A 131 5.45 2.46 -42.17
C ILE A 131 4.45 3.24 -43.03
N ALA A 132 3.54 4.00 -42.41
CA ALA A 132 2.57 4.83 -43.10
C ALA A 132 3.25 5.91 -43.96
N ASP A 133 4.25 6.59 -43.42
CA ASP A 133 5.06 7.58 -44.15
C ASP A 133 5.80 6.92 -45.33
N GLY A 134 6.34 5.72 -45.13
CA GLY A 134 6.99 4.94 -46.19
C GLY A 134 6.04 4.57 -47.32
N TYR A 135 4.80 4.18 -47.01
CA TYR A 135 3.77 3.92 -48.02
C TYR A 135 3.35 5.18 -48.76
N LYS A 136 3.20 6.31 -48.05
CA LYS A 136 2.88 7.60 -48.64
C LYS A 136 3.94 8.04 -49.65
N LEU A 137 5.22 7.96 -49.29
CA LEU A 137 6.32 8.29 -50.19
C LEU A 137 6.35 7.41 -51.45
N ARG A 138 6.15 6.10 -51.30
CA ARG A 138 6.07 5.18 -52.45
C ARG A 138 4.89 5.48 -53.36
N TYR A 139 3.76 5.86 -52.79
CA TYR A 139 2.58 6.26 -53.54
C TYR A 139 2.85 7.54 -54.35
N GLU A 140 3.46 8.56 -53.74
CA GLU A 140 3.87 9.79 -54.41
C GLU A 140 4.84 9.51 -55.57
N GLN A 141 5.89 8.71 -55.35
CA GLN A 141 6.82 8.29 -56.41
C GLN A 141 6.13 7.57 -57.57
N LYS A 142 5.21 6.64 -57.26
CA LYS A 142 4.47 5.90 -58.29
C LYS A 142 3.50 6.80 -59.05
N ARG A 143 2.92 7.78 -58.38
CA ARG A 143 2.08 8.79 -59.02
C ARG A 143 2.89 9.62 -60.02
N ASP A 144 4.06 10.12 -59.62
CA ASP A 144 4.93 10.92 -60.48
C ASP A 144 5.43 10.10 -61.69
N GLU A 145 5.80 8.83 -61.48
CA GLU A 145 6.18 7.91 -62.56
C GLU A 145 5.03 7.73 -63.57
N VAL A 146 3.79 7.57 -63.11
CA VAL A 146 2.62 7.47 -63.97
C VAL A 146 2.39 8.77 -64.75
N GLU A 147 2.60 9.94 -64.14
CA GLU A 147 2.48 11.23 -64.83
C GLU A 147 3.51 11.38 -65.96
N LEU A 148 4.77 10.98 -65.73
CA LEU A 148 5.81 10.94 -66.75
C LEU A 148 5.48 9.97 -67.88
N LEU A 149 5.03 8.77 -67.55
CA LEU A 149 4.62 7.77 -68.55
C LEU A 149 3.45 8.27 -69.41
N ARG A 150 2.47 8.96 -68.80
CA ARG A 150 1.37 9.59 -69.53
C ARG A 150 1.85 10.69 -70.48
N GLN A 151 2.84 11.47 -70.07
CA GLN A 151 3.44 12.48 -70.95
C GLN A 151 4.16 11.83 -72.14
N SER A 152 5.01 10.84 -71.88
CA SER A 152 5.72 10.12 -72.94
C SER A 152 4.79 9.42 -73.93
N LEU A 153 3.66 8.87 -73.44
CA LEU A 153 2.60 8.32 -74.31
C LEU A 153 2.03 9.38 -75.25
N ARG A 154 1.71 10.57 -74.75
CA ARG A 154 1.21 11.68 -75.59
C ARG A 154 2.21 12.09 -76.65
N GLU A 155 3.48 12.23 -76.29
CA GLU A 155 4.56 12.55 -77.24
C GLU A 155 4.68 11.50 -78.34
N ARG A 156 4.60 10.20 -77.98
CA ARG A 156 4.60 9.12 -78.98
C ARG A 156 3.36 9.10 -79.86
N ASP A 157 2.18 9.41 -79.31
CA ASP A 157 0.96 9.50 -80.09
C ASP A 157 1.05 10.66 -81.12
N GLU A 158 1.66 11.79 -80.74
CA GLU A 158 1.95 12.91 -81.65
C GLU A 158 2.93 12.52 -82.76
N GLU A 159 4.00 11.79 -82.43
CA GLU A 159 4.95 11.26 -83.44
C GLU A 159 4.29 10.29 -84.42
N ILE A 160 3.45 9.38 -83.90
CA ILE A 160 2.68 8.45 -84.72
C ILE A 160 1.77 9.22 -85.67
N TYR A 161 1.04 10.22 -85.15
CA TYR A 161 0.16 11.06 -85.96
C TYR A 161 0.92 11.77 -87.08
N TYR A 162 2.07 12.38 -86.77
CA TYR A 162 2.94 13.02 -87.76
C TYR A 162 3.42 12.04 -88.85
N HIS A 163 3.84 10.84 -88.46
CA HIS A 163 4.28 9.82 -89.41
C HIS A 163 3.13 9.29 -90.27
N GLN A 164 1.94 9.12 -89.71
CA GLN A 164 0.73 8.74 -90.45
C GLN A 164 0.37 9.80 -91.50
N GLU A 165 0.40 11.08 -91.15
CA GLU A 165 0.14 12.17 -92.10
C GLU A 165 1.17 12.20 -93.23
N ARG A 166 2.46 12.01 -92.89
CA ARG A 166 3.54 11.94 -93.88
C ARG A 166 3.39 10.75 -94.83
N LEU A 167 2.99 9.58 -94.32
CA LEU A 167 2.71 8.40 -95.14
C LEU A 167 1.53 8.66 -96.08
N ALA A 168 0.42 9.19 -95.56
CA ALA A 168 -0.74 9.54 -96.37
C ALA A 168 -0.41 10.55 -97.49
N ALA A 169 0.45 11.54 -97.20
CA ALA A 169 0.93 12.48 -98.22
C ALA A 169 1.78 11.79 -99.31
N LYS A 170 2.64 10.84 -98.92
CA LYS A 170 3.42 10.03 -99.87
C LYS A 170 2.52 9.14 -100.72
N ASP A 171 1.52 8.50 -100.13
CA ASP A 171 0.56 7.65 -100.86
C ASP A 171 -0.21 8.44 -101.91
N ARG A 172 -0.68 9.66 -101.57
CA ARG A 172 -1.29 10.57 -102.56
C ARG A 172 -0.34 10.90 -103.71
N THR A 173 0.95 11.04 -103.42
CA THR A 173 1.97 11.34 -104.44
C THR A 173 2.22 10.12 -105.34
N ILE A 174 2.27 8.92 -104.77
CA ILE A 174 2.38 7.66 -105.52
C ILE A 174 1.17 7.50 -106.43
N GLN A 175 -0.05 7.66 -105.92
CA GLN A 175 -1.28 7.58 -106.73
C GLN A 175 -1.29 8.56 -107.92
N LYS A 176 -0.80 9.80 -107.72
CA LYS A 176 -0.65 10.77 -108.83
C LYS A 176 0.37 10.30 -109.87
N LYS A 177 1.47 9.69 -109.45
CA LYS A 177 2.47 9.13 -110.38
C LYS A 177 1.93 7.91 -111.10
N ASP A 178 1.21 7.01 -110.43
CA ASP A 178 0.62 5.82 -111.03
C ASP A 178 -0.42 6.17 -112.09
N THR A 179 -1.29 7.15 -111.80
CA THR A 179 -2.26 7.65 -112.80
C THR A 179 -1.57 8.30 -114.00
N PHE A 180 -0.50 9.06 -113.78
CA PHE A 180 0.31 9.64 -114.85
C PHE A 180 1.04 8.58 -115.70
N ILE A 181 1.63 7.57 -115.06
CA ILE A 181 2.26 6.45 -115.75
C ILE A 181 1.22 5.70 -116.58
N ALA A 182 0.05 5.40 -116.02
CA ALA A 182 -1.05 4.75 -116.73
C ALA A 182 -1.49 5.57 -117.96
N TYR A 183 -1.58 6.90 -117.82
CA TYR A 183 -1.85 7.80 -118.94
C TYR A 183 -0.75 7.69 -120.02
N LEU A 184 0.53 7.77 -119.65
CA LEU A 184 1.66 7.67 -120.59
C LEU A 184 1.70 6.32 -121.31
N VAL A 185 1.45 5.22 -120.59
CA VAL A 185 1.39 3.87 -121.16
C VAL A 185 0.29 3.79 -122.22
N ASN A 186 -0.90 4.33 -121.93
CA ASN A 186 -2.00 4.37 -122.89
C ASN A 186 -1.69 5.27 -124.10
N PHE A 187 -1.08 6.44 -123.87
CA PHE A 187 -0.64 7.34 -124.94
C PHE A 187 0.33 6.63 -125.90
N LEU A 188 1.38 5.99 -125.35
CA LEU A 188 2.39 5.29 -126.15
C LEU A 188 1.80 4.12 -126.94
N ARG A 189 0.88 3.34 -126.33
CA ARG A 189 0.13 2.28 -127.03
C ARG A 189 -0.69 2.83 -128.21
N ASN A 190 -1.38 3.95 -128.02
CA ASN A 190 -2.18 4.59 -129.07
C ASN A 190 -1.31 5.14 -130.22
N THR A 191 -0.05 5.48 -129.95
CA THR A 191 0.92 5.91 -130.97
C THR A 191 1.70 4.77 -131.64
N GLY A 192 1.40 3.51 -131.33
CA GLY A 192 1.96 2.34 -132.02
C GLY A 192 3.17 1.67 -131.36
N TYR A 193 3.56 2.09 -130.15
CA TYR A 193 4.66 1.46 -129.39
C TYR A 193 4.15 0.38 -128.43
N HIS A 194 4.88 -0.73 -128.28
CA HIS A 194 4.51 -1.81 -127.36
C HIS A 194 5.37 -1.80 -126.10
N ILE A 195 4.74 -1.66 -124.93
CA ILE A 195 5.43 -1.60 -123.63
C ILE A 195 5.23 -2.93 -122.90
N VAL A 196 6.34 -3.60 -122.57
CA VAL A 196 6.39 -4.83 -121.74
C VAL A 196 7.43 -4.61 -120.63
N ASP A 197 7.03 -4.81 -119.37
CA ASP A 197 7.87 -4.68 -118.17
C ASP A 197 8.70 -3.37 -118.09
N GLY A 198 8.06 -2.24 -118.42
CA GLY A 198 8.68 -0.91 -118.31
C GLY A 198 9.70 -0.58 -119.41
N ARG A 199 9.80 -1.37 -120.48
CA ARG A 199 10.65 -1.08 -121.65
C ARG A 199 9.81 -0.97 -122.93
N ILE A 200 10.18 -0.03 -123.80
CA ILE A 200 9.54 0.22 -125.10
C ILE A 200 10.14 -0.75 -126.14
N ARG A 201 9.28 -1.46 -126.88
CA ARG A 201 9.61 -2.26 -128.07
C ARG A 201 8.98 -1.64 -129.32
#